data_AF-A0A952GJG2-F1
#
_entry.id   AF-A0A952GJG2-F1
#
_cell.length_a   1.000
_cell.length_b   1.000
_cell.length_c   1.000
_cell.angle_alpha   90.00
_cell.angle_beta   90.00
_cell.angle_gamma   90.00
#
_symmetry.space_group_name_H-M   'P 1'
#
loop_
_entity.id
_entity.type
_entity.pdbx_description
1 polymer ?
#
loop_
_entity_poly.entity_id
_entity_poly.type
_entity_poly.pdbx_seq_one_letter_code
_entity_poly.pdbx_strand_id
1 'polypeptide(L)' 'FSVRGLVRPGNSGGPLVSRSGSVLGVIFAASVSDKQTGYALTADQVSQAAAQGLSATGKVSSGNCA' A
#
# COMPACT_ATOMS: atom_id res chain seq x y z
N PHE A 1 -2.03 -0.28 -9.33
CA PHE A 1 -1.39 0.41 -10.47
C PHE A 1 0.13 0.37 -10.32
N SER A 2 0.88 0.50 -11.41
CA SER A 2 2.35 0.54 -11.38
C SER A 2 2.87 1.97 -11.23
N VAL A 3 4.01 2.10 -10.56
CA VAL A 3 4.73 3.38 -10.39
C VAL A 3 6.19 3.20 -10.73
N ARG A 4 6.80 4.25 -11.29
CA ARG A 4 8.24 4.26 -11.54
C ARG A 4 8.98 4.74 -10.29
N GLY A 5 9.80 3.88 -9.72
CA GLY A 5 10.59 4.16 -8.53
C GLY A 5 11.24 2.90 -7.97
N LEU A 6 12.25 3.10 -7.12
CA LEU A 6 12.90 2.01 -6.41
C LEU A 6 12.06 1.62 -5.18
N VAL A 7 11.39 0.47 -5.24
CA VAL A 7 10.66 -0.11 -4.10
C VAL A 7 11.47 -1.25 -3.50
N ARG A 8 11.63 -1.26 -2.17
CA ARG A 8 12.45 -2.24 -1.43
C ARG A 8 11.62 -2.97 -0.36
N PRO A 9 12.05 -4.16 0.08
CA PRO A 9 11.50 -4.80 1.27
C PRO A 9 11.43 -3.83 2.44
N GLY A 10 10.30 -3.85 3.16
CA GLY A 10 9.99 -2.89 4.22
C GLY A 10 9.22 -1.64 3.75
N ASN A 11 9.10 -1.38 2.45
CA ASN A 11 8.22 -0.30 1.96
C ASN A 11 6.74 -0.71 1.90
N SER A 12 6.43 -2.01 1.91
CA SER A 12 5.05 -2.50 1.88
C SER A 12 4.24 -1.95 3.05
N GLY A 13 3.04 -1.44 2.76
CA GLY A 13 2.19 -0.73 3.72
C GLY A 13 2.45 0.79 3.81
N GLY A 14 3.57 1.28 3.27
CA GLY A 14 3.88 2.71 3.25
C GLY A 14 3.04 3.51 2.24
N PRO A 15 2.80 4.81 2.49
CA PRO A 15 2.02 5.66 1.60
C PRO A 15 2.84 6.08 0.36
N LEU A 16 2.19 6.05 -0.80
CA LEU A 16 2.63 6.81 -1.97
C LEU A 16 2.07 8.23 -1.85
N VAL A 17 2.94 9.24 -1.83
CA VAL A 17 2.54 10.64 -1.64
C VAL A 17 2.80 11.48 -2.89
N SER A 18 1.89 12.41 -3.16
CA SER A 18 2.07 13.44 -4.19
C SER A 18 3.02 14.55 -3.69
N ARG A 19 3.43 15.44 -4.61
CA ARG A 19 4.27 16.60 -4.27
C ARG A 19 3.61 17.57 -3.26
N SER A 20 2.29 17.58 -3.19
CA SER A 20 1.51 18.37 -2.22
C SER A 20 1.29 17.64 -0.89
N GLY A 21 1.81 16.43 -0.72
CA GLY A 21 1.65 15.62 0.49
C GLY A 21 0.37 14.78 0.54
N SER A 22 -0.49 14.84 -0.48
CA SER A 22 -1.70 14.00 -0.54
C SER A 22 -1.33 12.54 -0.78
N VAL A 23 -1.97 11.62 -0.04
CA VAL A 23 -1.78 10.16 -0.22
C VAL A 23 -2.50 9.71 -1.48
N LEU A 24 -1.74 9.15 -2.42
CA LEU A 24 -2.22 8.62 -3.69
C LEU A 24 -2.51 7.12 -3.62
N GLY A 25 -1.91 6.41 -2.66
CA GLY A 25 -2.05 4.97 -2.54
C GLY A 25 -1.15 4.35 -1.48
N VAL A 26 -1.15 3.01 -1.43
CA VAL A 26 -0.36 2.20 -0.50
C VAL A 26 0.50 1.21 -1.28
N ILE A 27 1.80 1.19 -1.02
CA ILE A 27 2.74 0.27 -1.66
C ILE A 27 2.46 -1.17 -1.21
N PHE A 28 2.40 -2.12 -2.15
CA PHE A 28 2.21 -3.54 -1.82
C PHE A 28 3.24 -4.49 -2.45
N ALA A 29 3.87 -4.11 -3.57
CA ALA A 29 4.84 -4.98 -4.24
C ALA A 29 5.90 -4.19 -5.03
N ALA A 30 7.01 -4.87 -5.32
CA ALA A 30 8.03 -4.44 -6.27
C ALA A 30 8.07 -5.44 -7.44
N SER A 31 8.42 -4.97 -8.63
CA SER A 31 8.62 -5.85 -9.79
C SER A 31 9.89 -6.68 -9.63
N VAL A 32 9.80 -7.96 -10.00
CA VAL A 32 10.96 -8.90 -10.02
C VAL A 32 11.78 -8.79 -11.31
N SER A 33 11.18 -8.27 -12.38
CA SER A 33 11.83 -8.13 -13.70
C SER A 33 12.33 -6.71 -13.97
N ASP A 34 11.80 -5.70 -13.28
CA ASP A 34 12.19 -4.29 -13.43
C ASP A 34 12.42 -3.63 -12.07
N LYS A 35 13.68 -3.30 -11.79
CA LYS A 35 14.09 -2.67 -10.53
C LYS A 35 13.55 -1.26 -10.31
N GLN A 36 13.01 -0.62 -11.37
CA GLN A 36 12.40 0.71 -11.29
C GLN A 36 10.88 0.65 -11.28
N THR A 37 10.26 -0.52 -11.18
CA THR A 37 8.80 -0.64 -11.12
C THR A 37 8.34 -1.12 -9.75
N GLY A 38 7.50 -0.30 -9.11
CA GLY A 38 6.75 -0.63 -7.91
C GLY A 38 5.25 -0.72 -8.19
N TYR A 39 4.50 -1.30 -7.25
CA TYR A 39 3.05 -1.39 -7.34
C TYR A 39 2.38 -0.86 -6.08
N ALA A 40 1.29 -0.12 -6.31
CA ALA A 40 0.46 0.46 -5.28
C ALA A 40 -1.03 0.16 -5.50
N LEU A 41 -1.77 0.03 -4.41
CA LEU A 41 -3.23 0.16 -4.41
C LEU A 41 -3.58 1.65 -4.37
N THR A 42 -4.57 2.11 -5.13
CA THR A 42 -5.00 3.52 -5.07
C THR A 42 -5.64 3.84 -3.73
N ALA A 43 -5.63 5.13 -3.36
CA ALA A 43 -6.35 5.60 -2.17
C ALA A 43 -7.83 5.18 -2.20
N ASP A 44 -8.48 5.25 -3.36
CA ASP A 44 -9.88 4.82 -3.53
C ASP A 44 -10.05 3.32 -3.29
N GLN A 45 -9.13 2.49 -3.79
CA GLN A 45 -9.19 1.03 -3.61
C GLN A 45 -9.10 0.61 -2.14
N VAL A 46 -8.38 1.37 -1.31
CA VAL A 46 -8.22 1.07 0.12
C VAL A 46 -9.16 1.88 1.02
N SER A 47 -9.92 2.81 0.45
CA SER A 47 -10.74 3.78 1.20
C SER A 47 -11.75 3.11 2.14
N GLN A 48 -12.45 2.07 1.67
CA GLN A 48 -13.43 1.34 2.48
C GLN A 48 -12.78 0.60 3.64
N ALA A 49 -11.65 -0.08 3.39
CA ALA A 49 -10.91 -0.79 4.44
C ALA A 49 -10.35 0.19 5.48
N ALA A 50 -9.83 1.34 5.04
CA ALA A 50 -9.38 2.40 5.92
C ALA A 50 -10.52 2.96 6.78
N ALA A 51 -11.68 3.24 6.18
CA ALA A 51 -12.86 3.74 6.89
C ALA A 51 -13.35 2.76 7.97
N GLN A 52 -13.39 1.46 7.66
CA GLN A 52 -13.71 0.42 8.65
C GLN A 52 -12.67 0.35 9.78
N GLY A 53 -11.39 0.46 9.42
CA GLY A 53 -10.27 0.44 10.37
C GLY A 53 -10.32 1.59 11.40
N LEU A 54 -10.83 2.76 11.02
CA LEU A 54 -10.95 3.92 11.92
C LEU A 54 -11.85 3.68 13.14
N SER A 55 -12.88 2.84 12.99
CA SER A 55 -13.80 2.49 14.08
C SER A 55 -13.56 1.11 14.66
N ALA A 56 -12.64 0.32 14.10
CA ALA A 56 -12.38 -1.04 14.53
C ALA A 56 -11.57 -1.07 15.84
N THR A 57 -12.21 -1.48 16.92
CA THR A 57 -11.58 -1.60 18.25
C THR A 57 -11.37 -3.06 18.69
N GLY A 58 -12.05 -4.00 18.03
CA GLY A 58 -11.90 -5.43 18.27
C GLY A 58 -10.65 -6.00 17.60
N LYS A 59 -9.98 -6.94 18.28
CA LYS A 59 -8.89 -7.72 17.67
C LYS A 59 -9.44 -8.67 16.61
N VAL A 60 -8.70 -8.85 15.53
CA VAL A 60 -8.98 -9.82 14.48
C VAL A 60 -7.75 -10.70 14.24
N SER A 61 -7.96 -11.88 13.66
CA SER A 61 -6.85 -12.75 13.24
C SER A 61 -6.11 -12.17 12.04
N SER A 62 -4.79 -12.36 11.98
CA SER A 62 -3.97 -12.05 10.80
C SER A 62 -4.02 -13.14 9.71
N GLY A 63 -4.79 -14.21 9.92
CA GLY A 63 -4.82 -15.38 9.05
C GLY A 63 -3.57 -16.28 9.22
N ASN A 64 -3.45 -17.27 8.33
CA ASN A 64 -2.32 -18.20 8.30
C ASN A 64 -1.15 -17.60 7.50
N CYS A 65 0.07 -18.03 7.83
CA CYS A 65 1.20 -17.87 6.92
C CYS A 65 1.02 -18.78 5.69
N ALA A 66 1.46 -18.30 4.52
CA ALA A 66 1.50 -19.06 3.28
C ALA A 66 2.80 -19.86 3.16
#